data_AF-A0A3D5LG97-F1
#
_entry.id   AF-A0A3D5LG97-F1
#
_cell.length_a   1.000
_cell.length_b   1.000
_cell.length_c   1.000
_cell.angle_alpha   90.00
_cell.angle_beta   90.00
_cell.angle_gamma   90.00
#
_symmetry.space_group_name_H-M   'P 1'
#
loop_
_entity.id
_entity.type
_entity.pdbx_description
1 polymer ?
#
loop_
_entity_poly.entity_id
_entity_poly.type
_entity_poly.pdbx_seq_one_letter_code
_entity_poly.pdbx_strand_id
1 'polypeptide(L)'
;MNSLVLLIVCVAILGIGYVCYGGWLCKQWGVGESKTETPAHTMADGVDYVPAKAPVLMGHHFSSIAGAGPITGPIGAAMFGWLPVTLWILIGGIFFGGVHDFGALFASVRSKGQSIGEIISANMSKRAKQLFIIFSYLT
;
A
#
# COMPACT_ATOMS: atom_id res chain seq x y z
N MET A 1 16.75 -6.56 -26.69
CA MET A 1 17.22 -5.99 -25.43
C MET A 1 17.49 -7.13 -24.47
N ASN A 2 18.63 -7.15 -23.78
CA ASN A 2 18.92 -8.22 -22.81
C ASN A 2 17.96 -8.09 -21.61
N SER A 3 17.22 -9.16 -21.30
CA SER A 3 16.26 -9.19 -20.19
C SER A 3 16.91 -8.85 -18.85
N LEU A 4 18.19 -9.18 -18.66
CA LEU A 4 18.96 -8.82 -17.47
C LEU A 4 19.13 -7.30 -17.35
N VAL A 5 19.43 -6.62 -18.47
CA VAL A 5 19.57 -5.16 -18.50
C VAL A 5 18.23 -4.49 -18.19
N LEU A 6 17.14 -5.00 -18.78
CA LEU A 6 15.80 -4.50 -18.50
C LEU A 6 15.45 -4.63 -17.00
N LEU A 7 15.74 -5.79 -16.40
CA LEU A 7 15.51 -6.04 -14.98
C LEU A 7 16.28 -5.04 -14.11
N ILE A 8 17.57 -4.84 -14.38
CA ILE A 8 18.42 -3.90 -13.63
C ILE A 8 17.86 -2.47 -13.73
N VAL A 9 17.45 -2.04 -14.93
CA VAL A 9 16.83 -0.72 -15.12
C VAL A 9 15.52 -0.61 -14.33
N CYS A 10 14.68 -1.65 -14.34
CA CYS A 10 13.44 -1.65 -13.57
C CYS A 10 13.68 -1.53 -12.07
N VAL A 11 14.61 -2.31 -11.53
CA VAL A 11 14.99 -2.25 -10.11
C VAL A 11 15.54 -0.87 -9.75
N ALA A 12 16.37 -0.27 -10.60
CA ALA A 12 16.89 1.07 -10.39
C ALA A 12 15.75 2.12 -10.36
N ILE A 13 14.81 2.07 -11.30
CA ILE A 13 13.66 2.98 -11.34
C ILE A 13 12.78 2.83 -10.10
N LEU A 14 12.47 1.59 -9.69
CA LEU A 14 11.68 1.33 -8.48
C LEU A 14 12.41 1.80 -7.21
N GLY A 15 13.73 1.61 -7.14
CA GLY A 15 14.56 2.11 -6.04
C GLY A 15 14.58 3.64 -5.97
N ILE A 16 14.72 4.33 -7.11
CA ILE A 16 14.63 5.79 -7.19
C ILE A 16 13.22 6.26 -6.80
N GLY A 17 12.18 5.58 -7.27
CA GLY A 17 10.79 5.86 -6.89
C GLY A 17 10.57 5.74 -5.38
N TYR A 18 11.06 4.67 -4.76
CA TYR A 18 10.98 4.47 -3.31
C TYR A 18 11.67 5.61 -2.52
N VAL A 19 12.91 5.96 -2.87
CA VAL A 19 13.66 6.99 -2.14
C VAL A 19 13.12 8.39 -2.40
N CYS A 20 12.92 8.76 -3.67
CA CYS A 20 12.55 10.12 -4.05
C CYS A 20 11.05 10.37 -3.82
N TYR A 21 10.19 9.58 -4.45
CA TYR A 21 8.75 9.79 -4.39
C TYR A 21 8.16 9.33 -3.06
N GLY A 22 8.61 8.18 -2.54
CA GLY A 22 8.25 7.72 -1.19
C GLY A 22 8.71 8.70 -0.10
N GLY A 23 9.94 9.21 -0.20
CA GLY A 23 10.45 10.24 0.71
C GLY A 23 9.64 11.55 0.63
N TRP A 24 9.26 11.98 -0.58
CA TRP A 24 8.40 13.14 -0.78
C TRP A 24 7.00 12.94 -0.18
N LEU A 25 6.38 11.76 -0.36
CA LEU A 25 5.08 11.41 0.24
C LEU A 25 5.14 11.43 1.77
N CYS A 26 6.16 10.82 2.37
CA CYS A 26 6.37 10.82 3.82
C CYS A 26 6.39 12.25 4.37
N LYS A 27 7.13 13.15 3.72
CA LYS A 27 7.19 14.56 4.11
C LYS A 27 5.84 15.26 3.92
N GLN A 28 5.20 15.05 2.77
CA GLN A 28 3.94 15.72 2.45
C GLN A 28 2.79 15.32 3.40
N TRP A 29 2.79 14.08 3.89
CA TRP A 29 1.78 13.58 4.83
C TRP A 29 2.23 13.67 6.31
N GLY A 30 3.39 14.29 6.58
CA GLY A 30 3.91 14.51 7.93
C GLY A 30 4.25 13.22 8.67
N VAL A 31 4.62 12.16 7.94
CA VAL A 31 5.04 10.88 8.51
C VAL A 31 6.46 11.04 9.07
N GLY A 32 6.62 10.83 10.37
CA GLY A 32 7.90 10.98 11.09
C GLY A 32 8.11 12.34 11.76
N GLU A 33 7.28 13.34 11.48
CA GLU A 33 7.28 14.61 12.25
C GLU A 33 6.56 14.48 13.59
N SER A 34 5.62 13.54 13.66
CA SER A 34 4.88 13.20 14.87
C SER A 34 5.76 12.36 15.80
N LYS A 35 5.99 12.86 17.02
CA LYS A 35 6.57 12.09 18.14
C LYS A 35 5.58 11.12 18.79
N THR A 36 4.37 11.01 18.22
CA THR A 36 3.32 10.19 18.79
C THR A 36 3.62 8.74 18.50
N GLU A 37 3.72 7.94 19.56
CA GLU A 37 3.89 6.50 19.41
C GLU A 37 2.68 5.88 18.68
N THR A 38 2.93 4.79 17.94
CA THR A 38 1.86 4.13 17.19
C THR A 38 0.83 3.50 18.13
N PRO A 39 -0.40 3.24 17.66
CA PRO A 39 -1.43 2.55 18.45
C PRO A 39 -0.95 1.22 19.03
N ALA A 40 -0.04 0.52 18.33
CA ALA A 40 0.55 -0.72 18.81
C ALA A 40 1.30 -0.58 20.15
N HIS A 41 1.87 0.60 20.44
CA HIS A 41 2.56 0.88 21.69
C HIS A 41 1.66 1.52 22.74
N THR A 42 0.77 2.43 22.32
CA THR A 42 -0.09 3.20 23.24
C THR A 42 -1.34 2.43 23.70
N MET A 43 -1.79 1.45 22.93
CA MET A 43 -2.98 0.63 23.19
C MET A 43 -2.65 -0.86 23.32
N ALA A 44 -1.41 -1.19 23.67
CA ALA A 44 -0.93 -2.57 23.73
C ALA A 44 -1.78 -3.46 24.65
N ASP A 45 -2.38 -4.50 24.08
CA ASP A 45 -3.26 -5.45 24.78
C ASP A 45 -2.79 -6.91 24.66
N GLY A 46 -1.77 -7.16 23.84
CA GLY A 46 -1.23 -8.51 23.59
C GLY A 46 -2.04 -9.35 22.60
N VAL A 47 -3.11 -8.79 22.01
CA VAL A 47 -4.00 -9.48 21.07
C VAL A 47 -4.16 -8.66 19.79
N ASP A 48 -4.82 -7.51 19.84
CA ASP A 48 -5.08 -6.66 18.68
C ASP A 48 -3.95 -5.64 18.45
N TYR A 49 -3.31 -5.19 19.53
CA TYR A 49 -2.21 -4.23 19.50
C TYR A 49 -0.94 -4.86 20.09
N VAL A 50 -0.05 -5.30 19.20
CA VAL A 50 1.23 -5.91 19.58
C VAL A 50 2.37 -5.20 18.85
N PRO A 51 3.32 -4.59 19.58
CA PRO A 51 4.53 -4.04 18.98
C PRO A 51 5.32 -5.12 18.23
N ALA A 52 5.56 -4.88 16.95
CA ALA A 52 6.31 -5.81 16.10
C ALA A 52 7.54 -5.13 15.51
N LYS A 53 8.60 -5.92 15.26
CA LYS A 53 9.81 -5.44 14.60
C LYS A 53 9.52 -5.14 13.13
N ALA A 54 10.14 -4.10 12.59
CA ALA A 54 9.94 -3.67 11.20
C ALA A 54 10.08 -4.79 10.14
N PRO A 55 11.06 -5.72 10.22
CA PRO A 55 11.15 -6.81 9.25
C PRO A 55 9.96 -7.78 9.27
N VAL A 56 9.35 -7.98 10.45
CA VAL A 56 8.17 -8.84 10.61
C VAL A 56 6.95 -8.16 9.98
N LEU A 57 6.77 -6.86 10.29
CA LEU A 57 5.72 -6.05 9.68
C LEU A 57 5.84 -6.01 8.15
N MET A 58 7.04 -5.83 7.62
CA MET A 58 7.29 -5.86 6.18
C MET A 58 6.82 -7.18 5.56
N GLY A 59 7.10 -8.33 6.20
CA GLY A 59 6.65 -9.63 5.73
C GLY A 59 5.11 -9.75 5.70
N HIS A 60 4.42 -9.27 6.74
CA HIS A 60 2.96 -9.25 6.77
C HIS A 60 2.39 -8.34 5.67
N HIS A 61 2.91 -7.12 5.52
CA HIS A 61 2.46 -6.21 4.46
C HIS A 61 2.71 -6.78 3.07
N PHE A 62 3.89 -7.37 2.83
CA PHE A 62 4.21 -8.01 1.56
C PHE A 62 3.24 -9.16 1.26
N SER A 63 2.98 -10.04 2.24
CA SER A 63 2.03 -11.14 2.09
C SER A 63 0.61 -10.66 1.80
N SER A 64 0.18 -9.55 2.41
CA SER A 64 -1.16 -8.99 2.20
C SER A 64 -1.34 -8.35 0.82
N ILE A 65 -0.26 -7.82 0.22
CA ILE A 65 -0.29 -7.19 -1.10
C ILE A 65 -0.05 -8.21 -2.22
N ALA A 66 0.63 -9.32 -1.94
CA ALA A 66 0.93 -10.42 -2.89
C ALA A 66 -0.32 -11.22 -3.34
N GLY A 67 -1.48 -10.56 -3.47
CA GLY A 67 -2.73 -11.10 -3.97
C GLY A 67 -2.93 -10.87 -5.46
N ALA A 68 -4.20 -10.89 -5.88
CA ALA A 68 -4.58 -10.88 -7.29
C ALA A 68 -4.23 -9.57 -8.03
N GLY A 69 -4.26 -8.41 -7.36
CA GLY A 69 -4.05 -7.10 -8.01
C GLY A 69 -2.72 -6.96 -8.77
N PRO A 70 -1.55 -7.22 -8.13
CA PRO A 70 -0.26 -7.21 -8.80
C PRO A 70 -0.10 -8.26 -9.92
N ILE A 71 -0.99 -9.26 -10.00
CA ILE A 71 -0.95 -10.33 -10.99
C ILE A 71 -1.85 -10.00 -12.19
N THR A 72 -3.10 -9.61 -11.94
CA THR A 72 -4.10 -9.38 -13.00
C THR A 72 -3.73 -8.20 -13.90
N GLY A 73 -3.17 -7.13 -13.35
CA GLY A 73 -2.75 -5.95 -14.11
C GLY A 73 -1.69 -6.26 -15.18
N PRO A 74 -0.53 -6.83 -14.81
CA PRO A 74 0.48 -7.26 -15.77
C PRO A 74 -0.02 -8.28 -16.79
N ILE A 75 -0.89 -9.22 -16.40
CA ILE A 75 -1.48 -10.18 -17.34
C ILE A 75 -2.35 -9.46 -18.38
N GLY A 76 -3.19 -8.51 -17.96
CA GLY A 76 -3.97 -7.68 -18.88
C GLY A 76 -3.08 -6.85 -19.81
N ALA A 77 -1.99 -6.28 -19.27
CA ALA A 77 -1.01 -5.53 -20.06
C ALA A 77 -0.23 -6.41 -21.04
N ALA A 78 -0.04 -7.70 -20.73
CA ALA A 78 0.73 -8.64 -21.56
C ALA A 78 0.10 -8.85 -22.94
N MET A 79 -1.22 -8.64 -23.07
CA MET A 79 -1.91 -8.66 -24.36
C MET A 79 -1.38 -7.59 -25.34
N PHE A 80 -0.75 -6.53 -24.82
CA PHE A 80 -0.17 -5.44 -25.60
C PHE A 80 1.36 -5.55 -25.74
N GLY A 81 1.96 -6.64 -25.26
CA GLY A 81 3.38 -6.92 -25.33
C GLY A 81 4.18 -6.50 -24.09
N TRP A 82 5.49 -6.71 -24.14
CA TRP A 82 6.38 -6.58 -22.98
C TRP A 82 6.55 -5.14 -22.48
N LEU A 83 6.49 -4.15 -23.37
CA LEU A 83 6.70 -2.75 -23.01
C LEU A 83 5.54 -2.19 -22.18
N PRO A 84 4.26 -2.37 -22.58
CA PRO A 84 3.12 -2.01 -21.73
C PRO A 84 3.13 -2.69 -20.36
N VAL A 85 3.52 -3.96 -20.27
CA VAL A 85 3.68 -4.67 -19.00
C VAL A 85 4.72 -3.98 -18.12
N THR A 86 5.87 -3.65 -18.70
CA THR A 86 6.97 -2.99 -17.98
C THR A 86 6.53 -1.62 -17.47
N LEU A 87 5.88 -0.81 -18.33
CA LEU A 87 5.37 0.50 -17.94
C LEU A 87 4.29 0.40 -16.88
N TRP A 88 3.39 -0.60 -16.97
CA TRP A 88 2.38 -0.85 -15.97
C TRP A 88 3.00 -1.16 -14.61
N ILE A 89 4.01 -2.03 -14.56
CA ILE A 89 4.70 -2.37 -13.30
C ILE A 89 5.41 -1.14 -12.72
N LEU A 90 6.14 -0.38 -13.54
CA LEU A 90 6.92 0.76 -13.07
C LEU A 90 6.03 1.94 -12.65
N ILE A 91 5.17 2.40 -13.55
CA ILE A 91 4.32 3.57 -13.31
C ILE A 91 3.18 3.20 -12.36
N GLY A 92 2.51 2.08 -12.60
CA GLY A 92 1.44 1.57 -11.75
C GLY A 92 1.92 1.29 -10.34
N GLY A 93 3.08 0.63 -10.19
CA GLY A 93 3.69 0.33 -8.90
C GLY A 93 4.04 1.60 -8.10
N ILE A 94 4.69 2.58 -8.73
CA ILE A 94 5.17 3.78 -8.04
C ILE A 94 4.02 4.73 -7.69
N PHE A 95 3.15 5.06 -8.65
CA PHE A 95 2.19 6.17 -8.49
C PHE A 95 0.80 5.72 -8.03
N PHE A 96 0.44 4.45 -8.21
CA PHE A 96 -0.88 3.95 -7.83
C PHE A 96 -0.77 2.97 -6.67
N GLY A 97 -0.08 1.85 -6.86
CA GLY A 97 0.05 0.80 -5.83
C GLY A 97 0.72 1.31 -4.56
N GLY A 98 1.93 1.87 -4.68
CA GLY A 98 2.68 2.38 -3.53
C GLY A 98 1.94 3.48 -2.78
N VAL A 99 1.30 4.41 -3.49
CA VAL A 99 0.52 5.51 -2.88
C VAL A 99 -0.72 4.97 -2.18
N HIS A 100 -1.44 4.04 -2.81
CA HIS A 100 -2.64 3.43 -2.26
C HIS A 100 -2.33 2.69 -0.95
N ASP A 101 -1.31 1.84 -0.95
CA ASP A 101 -0.97 1.02 0.22
C ASP A 101 -0.40 1.89 1.35
N PHE A 102 0.44 2.88 1.02
CA PHE A 102 0.95 3.84 1.99
C PHE A 102 -0.17 4.69 2.59
N GLY A 103 -1.13 5.14 1.77
CA GLY A 103 -2.28 5.93 2.20
C GLY A 103 -3.22 5.14 3.11
N ALA A 104 -3.50 3.89 2.75
CA ALA A 104 -4.32 2.99 3.57
C ALA A 104 -3.69 2.76 4.96
N LEU A 105 -2.37 2.51 4.99
CA LEU A 105 -1.64 2.33 6.25
C LEU A 105 -1.64 3.62 7.09
N PHE A 106 -1.36 4.76 6.46
CA PHE A 106 -1.36 6.06 7.14
C PHE A 106 -2.72 6.39 7.75
N ALA A 107 -3.80 6.20 6.99
CA ALA A 107 -5.17 6.42 7.47
C ALA A 107 -5.49 5.50 8.65
N SER A 108 -5.16 4.21 8.55
CA SER A 108 -5.37 3.23 9.63
C SER A 108 -4.65 3.62 10.91
N VAL A 109 -3.35 3.94 10.84
CA VAL A 109 -2.56 4.34 12.02
C VAL A 109 -3.12 5.61 12.67
N ARG A 110 -3.54 6.61 11.88
CA ARG A 110 -4.16 7.84 12.38
C ARG A 110 -5.52 7.58 13.04
N SER A 111 -6.24 6.57 12.59
CA SER A 111 -7.51 6.11 13.16
C SER A 111 -7.34 4.97 14.17
N LYS A 112 -6.27 5.00 14.97
CA LYS A 112 -6.00 4.03 16.05
C LYS A 112 -5.85 2.59 15.56
N GLY A 113 -5.35 2.35 14.34
CA GLY A 113 -5.18 1.01 13.78
C GLY A 113 -6.47 0.36 13.27
N GLN A 114 -7.56 1.13 13.13
CA GLN A 114 -8.82 0.60 12.61
C GLN A 114 -8.75 0.26 11.12
N SER A 115 -9.61 -0.67 10.68
CA SER A 115 -9.75 -1.03 9.27
C SER A 115 -10.38 0.12 8.47
N ILE A 116 -10.09 0.20 7.17
CA ILE A 116 -10.64 1.22 6.27
C ILE A 116 -12.18 1.24 6.30
N GLY A 117 -12.82 0.07 6.40
CA GLY A 117 -14.28 -0.02 6.50
C GLY A 117 -14.85 0.65 7.77
N GLU A 118 -14.10 0.64 8.86
CA GLU A 118 -14.50 1.31 10.10
C GLU A 118 -14.21 2.81 10.07
N ILE A 119 -13.09 3.22 9.45
CA ILE A 119 -12.80 4.64 9.20
C ILE A 119 -13.90 5.27 8.35
N ILE A 120 -14.37 4.56 7.32
CA ILE A 120 -15.49 5.00 6.48
C ILE A 120 -16.77 5.12 7.30
N SER A 121 -17.01 4.21 8.24
CA SER A 121 -18.18 4.25 9.14
C SER A 121 -18.26 5.52 9.96
N ALA A 122 -17.11 6.07 10.37
CA ALA A 122 -17.06 7.31 11.15
C ALA A 122 -17.33 8.56 10.31
N ASN A 123 -17.10 8.49 8.99
CA ASN A 123 -17.15 9.65 8.09
C ASN A 123 -18.33 9.62 7.09
N MET A 124 -19.03 8.49 6.94
CA MET A 124 -20.11 8.30 5.96
C MET A 124 -21.41 7.83 6.60
N SER A 125 -22.54 8.06 5.92
CA SER A 125 -23.84 7.54 6.35
C SER A 125 -23.90 6.01 6.31
N LYS A 126 -24.73 5.41 7.18
CA LYS A 126 -24.90 3.95 7.29
C LYS A 126 -25.20 3.26 5.95
N ARG A 127 -26.00 3.91 5.08
CA ARG A 127 -26.31 3.40 3.74
C ARG A 127 -25.09 3.35 2.84
N ALA A 128 -24.27 4.41 2.84
CA ALA A 128 -23.06 4.43 2.04
C ALA A 128 -22.02 3.41 2.52
N LYS A 129 -21.88 3.19 3.84
CA LYS A 129 -21.07 2.10 4.41
C LYS A 129 -21.52 0.73 3.89
N GLN A 130 -22.83 0.45 3.94
CA GLN A 130 -23.36 -0.85 3.50
C GLN A 130 -23.09 -1.09 2.02
N LEU A 131 -23.33 -0.09 1.17
CA LEU A 131 -23.02 -0.19 -0.26
C LEU A 131 -21.53 -0.39 -0.52
N PHE A 132 -20.66 0.34 0.21
CA PHE A 132 -19.21 0.20 0.09
C PHE A 132 -18.73 -1.19 0.49
N ILE A 133 -19.16 -1.71 1.64
CA ILE A 133 -18.77 -3.04 2.11
C ILE A 133 -19.26 -4.13 1.16
N ILE A 134 -20.50 -4.02 0.67
CA ILE A 134 -21.05 -4.98 -0.31
C ILE A 134 -20.21 -4.94 -1.59
N PHE A 135 -19.90 -3.75 -2.09
CA PHE A 135 -19.06 -3.59 -3.27
C PHE A 135 -17.67 -4.22 -3.05
N SER A 136 -16.98 -3.85 -1.98
CA SER A 136 -15.64 -4.37 -1.65
C SER A 136 -15.60 -5.89 -1.42
N TYR A 137 -16.71 -6.50 -0.99
CA TYR A 137 -16.78 -7.96 -0.82
C TYR A 137 -17.05 -8.69 -2.15
N LEU A 138 -17.71 -8.04 -3.10
CA LEU A 138 -18.09 -8.63 -4.39
C LEU A 138 -17.01 -8.50 -5.48
N THR A 139 -15.96 -7.71 -5.24
CA THR A 139 -14.85 -7.44 -6.17
C THR A 139 -13.54 -7.99 -5.64
#